data_AF-A0A7Z8QMT9-F1
#
_entry.id   AF-A0A7Z8QMT9-F1
#
_cell.length_a   1.000
_cell.length_b   1.000
_cell.length_c   1.000
_cell.angle_alpha   90.00
_cell.angle_beta   90.00
_cell.angle_gamma   90.00
#
_symmetry.space_group_name_H-M   'P 1'
#
loop_
_entity.id
_entity.type
_entity.pdbx_description
1 polymer ?
#
loop_
_entity_poly.entity_id
_entity_poly.type
_entity_poly.pdbx_seq_one_letter_code
_entity_poly.pdbx_strand_id
1 'polypeptide(L)'
;MDNLLQNNEYKHWLKDLKQKVLQSQLKAVVKVNSTLLEFYWELGEEIVLRQAQASWGDGFLKQLSQDLMAEFPEMKGFSERNLKYIRQWVVFYSSNKVIGQQVVAQLTQIPWGHNLKIITKCQSVNNGGQ
;
A
#
# COMPACT_ATOMS: atom_id res chain seq x y z
N MET A 1 26.33 -41.40 -16.53
CA MET A 1 25.36 -40.31 -16.35
C MET A 1 26.11 -39.19 -15.67
N ASP A 2 26.43 -38.11 -16.38
CA ASP A 2 27.20 -37.01 -15.81
C ASP A 2 26.41 -36.37 -14.67
N ASN A 3 27.04 -36.28 -13.50
CA ASN A 3 26.43 -35.69 -12.33
C ASN A 3 26.50 -34.17 -12.47
N LEU A 4 25.44 -33.56 -13.00
CA LEU A 4 25.31 -32.11 -13.15
C LEU A 4 25.53 -31.35 -11.82
N LEU A 5 25.24 -31.98 -10.68
CA LEU A 5 25.49 -31.42 -9.35
C LEU A 5 26.96 -31.45 -8.94
N GLN A 6 27.85 -32.05 -9.73
CA GLN A 6 29.31 -31.94 -9.57
C GLN A 6 29.94 -30.96 -10.57
N ASN A 7 29.22 -30.57 -11.62
CA ASN A 7 29.70 -29.60 -12.60
C ASN A 7 29.67 -28.17 -12.00
N ASN A 8 30.84 -27.53 -11.91
CA ASN A 8 30.98 -26.19 -11.33
C ASN A 8 30.31 -25.09 -12.17
N GLU A 9 30.30 -25.23 -13.51
CA GLU A 9 29.62 -24.30 -14.42
C GLU A 9 28.11 -24.34 -14.19
N TYR A 10 27.53 -25.55 -14.09
CA TYR A 10 26.12 -25.72 -13.78
C TYR A 10 25.76 -25.13 -12.41
N LYS A 11 26.58 -25.33 -11.37
CA LYS A 11 26.37 -24.75 -10.04
C LYS A 11 26.36 -23.22 -10.07
N HIS A 12 27.28 -22.62 -10.83
CA HIS A 12 27.37 -21.17 -10.97
C HIS A 12 26.13 -20.63 -11.68
N TRP A 13 25.79 -21.20 -12.83
CA TRP A 13 24.58 -20.84 -13.58
C TRP A 13 23.30 -20.99 -12.73
N LEU A 14 23.17 -22.07 -11.96
CA LEU A 14 22.02 -22.30 -11.07
C LEU A 14 21.94 -21.24 -9.96
N LYS A 15 23.08 -20.81 -9.40
CA LYS A 15 23.12 -19.72 -8.41
C LYS A 15 22.61 -18.41 -9.03
N ASP A 16 23.08 -18.08 -10.21
CA ASP A 16 22.65 -16.87 -10.92
C ASP A 16 21.17 -16.93 -11.29
N LEU A 17 20.68 -18.10 -11.71
CA LEU A 17 19.26 -18.32 -12.00
C LEU A 17 18.40 -18.09 -10.76
N LYS A 18 18.79 -18.65 -9.61
CA LYS A 18 18.09 -18.43 -8.33
C LYS A 18 18.06 -16.94 -7.95
N GLN A 19 19.17 -16.23 -8.14
CA GLN A 19 19.22 -14.80 -7.90
C GLN A 19 18.29 -14.04 -8.85
N LYS A 20 18.27 -14.37 -10.14
CA LYS A 20 17.34 -13.77 -11.11
C LYS A 20 15.88 -14.00 -10.73
N VAL A 21 15.52 -15.22 -10.32
CA VAL A 21 14.16 -15.53 -9.84
C VAL A 21 13.78 -14.66 -8.65
N LEU A 22 14.64 -14.57 -7.64
CA LEU A 22 14.39 -13.76 -6.45
C LEU A 22 14.22 -12.27 -6.82
N GLN A 23 15.09 -11.74 -7.68
CA GLN A 23 15.01 -10.34 -8.11
C GLN A 23 13.73 -10.06 -8.91
N SER A 24 13.30 -10.98 -9.77
CA SER A 24 12.05 -10.85 -10.50
C SER A 24 10.83 -10.86 -9.57
N GLN A 25 10.82 -11.73 -8.56
CA GLN A 25 9.76 -11.76 -7.55
C GLN A 25 9.69 -10.45 -6.75
N LEU A 26 10.84 -9.93 -6.29
CA LEU A 26 10.89 -8.66 -5.57
C LEU A 26 10.35 -7.50 -6.41
N LYS A 27 10.75 -7.42 -7.69
CA LYS A 27 10.25 -6.40 -8.61
C LYS A 27 8.73 -6.47 -8.78
N ALA A 28 8.18 -7.67 -8.94
CA ALA A 28 6.74 -7.87 -9.05
C ALA A 28 6.00 -7.42 -7.78
N VAL A 29 6.49 -7.83 -6.60
CA VAL A 29 5.89 -7.44 -5.31
C VAL A 29 5.93 -5.93 -5.10
N VAL A 30 7.06 -5.28 -5.39
CA VAL A 30 7.17 -3.81 -5.27
C VAL A 30 6.19 -3.10 -6.19
N LYS A 31 6.09 -3.54 -7.45
CA LYS A 31 5.17 -2.92 -8.42
C LYS A 31 3.70 -3.10 -8.04
N VAL A 32 3.32 -4.30 -7.60
CA VAL A 32 1.94 -4.58 -7.13
C VAL A 32 1.62 -3.72 -5.90
N ASN A 33 2.54 -3.66 -4.93
CA ASN A 33 2.34 -2.86 -3.72
C ASN A 33 2.21 -1.37 -4.03
N SER A 34 3.08 -0.82 -4.88
CA SER A 34 3.03 0.62 -5.20
C SER A 34 1.72 0.98 -5.89
N THR A 35 1.29 0.17 -6.87
CA THR A 35 0.02 0.39 -7.58
C THR A 35 -1.20 0.25 -6.66
N LEU A 36 -1.18 -0.69 -5.71
CA LEU A 36 -2.25 -0.77 -4.70
C LEU A 36 -2.30 0.47 -3.81
N LEU A 37 -1.14 0.98 -3.38
CA LEU A 37 -1.06 2.15 -2.51
C LEU A 37 -1.41 3.45 -3.24
N GLU A 38 -1.08 3.57 -4.52
CA GLU A 38 -1.53 4.67 -5.39
C GLU A 38 -3.06 4.69 -5.44
N PHE A 39 -3.69 3.55 -5.72
CA PHE A 39 -5.14 3.42 -5.71
C PHE A 39 -5.75 3.72 -4.35
N TYR A 40 -5.16 3.26 -3.25
CA TYR A 40 -5.65 3.60 -1.90
C TYR A 40 -5.56 5.10 -1.63
N TRP A 41 -4.56 5.81 -2.16
CA TRP A 41 -4.46 7.25 -1.98
C TRP A 41 -5.63 7.96 -2.66
N GLU A 42 -5.87 7.65 -3.94
CA GLU A 42 -6.98 8.20 -4.72
C GLU A 42 -8.32 7.91 -4.04
N LEU A 43 -8.56 6.67 -3.62
CA LEU A 43 -9.76 6.28 -2.88
C LEU A 43 -9.93 7.06 -1.57
N GLY A 44 -8.84 7.28 -0.84
CA GLY A 44 -8.87 8.05 0.39
C GLY A 44 -9.22 9.52 0.17
N GLU A 45 -8.69 10.15 -0.89
CA GLU A 45 -9.05 11.51 -1.29
C GLU A 45 -10.54 11.62 -1.65
N GLU A 46 -11.06 10.66 -2.42
CA GLU A 46 -12.48 10.61 -2.75
C GLU A 46 -13.36 10.43 -1.52
N ILE A 47 -13.00 9.53 -0.61
CA ILE A 47 -13.73 9.33 0.65
C ILE A 47 -13.81 10.64 1.44
N VAL A 48 -12.67 11.34 1.59
CA VAL A 48 -12.62 12.62 2.33
C VAL A 48 -13.50 13.66 1.65
N LEU A 49 -13.41 13.78 0.32
CA LEU A 49 -14.20 14.72 -0.46
C LEU A 49 -15.70 14.46 -0.33
N ARG A 50 -16.12 13.20 -0.50
CA ARG A 50 -17.52 12.80 -0.48
C ARG A 50 -18.17 13.03 0.88
N GLN A 51 -17.46 12.71 1.97
CA GLN A 51 -17.94 12.97 3.33
C GLN A 51 -18.02 14.47 3.68
N ALA A 52 -17.22 15.31 3.01
CA ALA A 52 -17.26 16.76 3.20
C ALA A 52 -18.36 17.44 2.37
N GLN A 53 -18.62 16.97 1.15
CA GLN A 53 -19.53 17.62 0.20
C GLN A 53 -20.98 17.16 0.32
N ALA A 54 -21.18 15.85 0.48
CA ALA A 54 -22.50 15.27 0.68
C ALA A 54 -22.56 14.86 2.14
N SER A 55 -23.70 15.05 2.81
CA SER A 55 -23.92 14.69 4.22
C SER A 55 -23.94 13.16 4.44
N TRP A 56 -22.98 12.45 3.86
CA TRP A 56 -22.74 11.02 3.95
C TRP A 56 -22.19 10.76 5.35
N GLY A 57 -23.10 10.50 6.27
CA GLY A 57 -22.80 10.27 7.67
C GLY A 57 -22.00 8.99 7.93
N ASP A 58 -21.92 8.61 9.20
CA ASP A 58 -21.04 7.54 9.69
C ASP A 58 -21.25 6.17 9.03
N GLY A 59 -22.42 5.94 8.42
CA GLY A 59 -22.75 4.71 7.69
C GLY A 59 -22.12 4.57 6.29
N PHE A 60 -21.58 5.63 5.71
CA PHE A 60 -21.06 5.61 4.33
C PHE A 60 -19.94 4.57 4.14
N LEU A 61 -18.94 4.57 5.02
CA LEU A 61 -17.82 3.63 4.92
C LEU A 61 -18.25 2.18 5.09
N LYS A 62 -19.29 1.96 5.90
CA LYS A 62 -19.87 0.63 6.08
C LYS A 62 -20.54 0.15 4.80
N GLN A 63 -21.35 0.99 4.16
CA GLN A 63 -21.99 0.65 2.90
C GLN A 63 -20.96 0.43 1.79
N LEU A 64 -19.99 1.34 1.65
CA LEU A 64 -18.91 1.21 0.67
C LEU A 64 -18.11 -0.09 0.85
N SER A 65 -17.84 -0.47 2.10
CA SER A 65 -17.18 -1.74 2.41
C SER A 65 -18.01 -2.94 1.95
N GLN A 66 -19.31 -2.93 2.22
CA GLN A 66 -20.22 -4.01 1.82
C GLN A 66 -20.26 -4.15 0.30
N ASP A 67 -20.43 -3.04 -0.42
CA ASP A 67 -20.53 -3.03 -1.88
C ASP A 67 -19.23 -3.53 -2.52
N LEU A 68 -18.08 -2.99 -2.09
CA LEU A 68 -16.77 -3.38 -2.63
C LEU A 68 -16.39 -4.83 -2.29
N MET A 69 -16.72 -5.31 -1.08
CA MET A 69 -16.44 -6.70 -0.73
C MET A 69 -17.36 -7.69 -1.43
N ALA A 70 -18.59 -7.29 -1.77
CA ALA A 70 -19.49 -8.11 -2.56
C ALA A 70 -19.02 -8.25 -4.01
N GLU A 71 -18.55 -7.15 -4.62
CA GLU A 71 -18.05 -7.13 -6.00
C GLU A 71 -16.65 -7.78 -6.11
N PHE A 72 -15.79 -7.58 -5.11
CA PHE A 72 -14.40 -8.05 -5.12
C PHE A 72 -14.09 -8.97 -3.91
N PRO A 73 -14.69 -10.17 -3.84
CA PRO A 73 -14.61 -11.04 -2.66
C PRO A 73 -13.18 -11.53 -2.33
N GLU A 74 -12.32 -11.65 -3.34
CA GLU A 74 -10.92 -12.03 -3.16
C GLU A 74 -10.05 -10.90 -2.58
N MET A 75 -10.52 -9.65 -2.67
CA MET A 75 -9.80 -8.47 -2.20
C MET A 75 -10.12 -8.16 -0.74
N LYS A 76 -9.28 -8.66 0.17
CA LYS A 76 -9.41 -8.39 1.63
C LYS A 76 -9.14 -6.94 2.04
N GLY A 77 -8.74 -6.09 1.09
CA GLY A 77 -8.41 -4.67 1.28
C GLY A 77 -9.60 -3.76 1.56
N PHE A 78 -10.84 -4.22 1.36
CA PHE A 78 -12.04 -3.35 1.41
C PHE A 78 -12.89 -3.48 2.66
N SER A 79 -12.35 -4.05 3.75
CA SER A 79 -13.03 -4.00 5.04
C SER A 79 -13.26 -2.56 5.51
N GLU A 80 -14.36 -2.30 6.21
CA GLU A 80 -14.71 -0.98 6.76
C GLU A 80 -13.55 -0.38 7.58
N ARG A 81 -12.86 -1.22 8.37
CA ARG A 81 -11.68 -0.81 9.13
C ARG A 81 -10.55 -0.34 8.23
N ASN A 82 -10.28 -1.03 7.13
CA ASN A 82 -9.23 -0.64 6.21
C ASN A 82 -9.60 0.65 5.45
N LEU A 83 -10.86 0.84 5.07
CA LEU A 83 -11.33 2.10 4.48
C LEU A 83 -11.16 3.29 5.44
N LYS A 84 -11.41 3.09 6.74
CA LYS A 84 -11.11 4.09 7.78
C LYS A 84 -9.63 4.43 7.84
N TYR A 85 -8.75 3.43 7.73
CA TYR A 85 -7.31 3.66 7.70
C TYR A 85 -6.85 4.37 6.41
N ILE A 86 -7.40 4.01 5.26
CA ILE A 86 -7.13 4.68 3.99
C ILE A 86 -7.47 6.17 4.08
N ARG A 87 -8.66 6.49 4.60
CA ARG A 87 -9.07 7.87 4.89
C ARG A 87 -8.10 8.55 5.86
N GLN A 88 -7.78 7.91 6.98
CA GLN A 88 -6.86 8.47 7.98
C GLN A 88 -5.47 8.73 7.39
N TRP A 89 -5.00 7.84 6.51
CA TRP A 89 -3.71 7.95 5.85
C TRP A 89 -3.63 9.20 4.98
N VAL A 90 -4.61 9.43 4.11
CA VAL A 90 -4.70 10.64 3.30
C VAL A 90 -4.80 11.89 4.17
N VAL A 91 -5.67 11.89 5.19
CA VAL A 91 -5.80 13.05 6.09
C VAL A 91 -4.47 13.33 6.81
N PHE A 92 -3.81 12.30 7.34
CA PHE A 92 -2.56 12.43 8.10
C PHE A 92 -1.47 13.11 7.26
N TYR A 93 -1.24 12.62 6.04
CA TYR A 93 -0.19 13.16 5.17
C TYR A 93 -0.58 14.45 4.43
N SER A 94 -1.87 14.71 4.22
CA SER A 94 -2.37 15.95 3.58
C SER A 94 -2.53 17.12 4.56
N SER A 95 -2.33 16.90 5.86
CA SER A 95 -2.40 17.94 6.91
C SER A 95 -1.46 19.12 6.65
N ASN A 96 -0.30 18.87 6.02
CA ASN A 96 0.68 19.90 5.63
C ASN A 96 0.67 20.07 4.10
N LYS A 97 -0.13 21.04 3.61
CA LYS A 97 -0.41 21.32 2.18
C LYS A 97 0.82 21.52 1.28
N VAL A 98 2.03 21.65 1.83
CA VAL A 98 3.26 21.94 1.09
C VAL A 98 3.85 20.70 0.38
N ILE A 99 3.46 19.47 0.77
CA ILE A 99 4.21 18.26 0.37
C ILE A 99 3.33 17.12 -0.18
N GLY A 100 2.04 17.34 -0.45
CA GLY A 100 1.07 16.27 -0.76
C GLY A 100 1.50 15.33 -1.90
N GLN A 101 1.71 15.85 -3.11
CA GLN A 101 1.98 15.01 -4.29
C GLN A 101 3.38 14.35 -4.27
N GLN A 102 4.41 15.05 -3.79
CA GLN A 102 5.77 14.51 -3.75
C GLN A 102 5.94 13.41 -2.68
N VAL A 103 5.10 13.44 -1.63
CA VAL A 103 5.09 12.44 -0.57
C VAL A 103 4.44 11.14 -1.02
N VAL A 104 3.35 11.17 -1.80
CA VAL A 104 2.66 9.94 -2.25
C VAL A 104 3.62 8.97 -2.94
N ALA A 105 4.44 9.46 -3.87
CA ALA A 105 5.43 8.65 -4.59
C ALA A 105 6.46 7.95 -3.66
N GLN A 106 6.73 8.53 -2.49
CA GLN A 106 7.62 7.93 -1.49
C GLN A 106 6.86 6.96 -0.57
N LEU A 107 5.62 7.30 -0.19
CA LEU A 107 4.80 6.46 0.68
C LEU A 107 4.37 5.16 0.00
N THR A 108 4.23 5.15 -1.33
CA THR A 108 3.88 3.96 -2.11
C THR A 108 5.04 2.95 -2.18
N GLN A 109 6.26 3.36 -1.81
CA GLN A 109 7.41 2.45 -1.65
C GLN A 109 7.44 1.79 -0.26
N ILE A 110 6.63 2.26 0.69
CA ILE A 110 6.54 1.73 2.05
C ILE A 110 5.37 0.74 2.10
N PRO A 111 5.57 -0.53 2.50
CA PRO A 111 4.48 -1.48 2.56
C PRO A 111 3.33 -0.99 3.47
N TRP A 112 2.08 -1.32 3.10
CA TRP A 112 0.89 -0.81 3.77
C TRP A 112 0.89 -0.97 5.30
N GLY A 113 1.35 -2.12 5.80
CA GLY A 113 1.44 -2.37 7.25
C GLY A 113 2.37 -1.40 7.99
N HIS A 114 3.42 -0.89 7.32
CA HIS A 114 4.29 0.13 7.90
C HIS A 114 3.63 1.51 7.87
N ASN A 115 2.95 1.87 6.77
CA ASN A 115 2.13 3.09 6.71
C ASN A 115 1.10 3.11 7.84
N LEU A 116 0.38 2.00 8.07
CA LEU A 116 -0.56 1.84 9.18
C LEU A 116 0.11 2.08 10.55
N LYS A 117 1.29 1.49 10.76
CA LYS A 117 2.02 1.64 12.03
C LYS A 117 2.46 3.09 12.26
N ILE A 118 2.80 3.84 11.22
CA ILE A 118 3.12 5.26 11.31
C ILE A 118 1.89 6.06 11.71
N ILE A 119 0.80 5.98 10.94
CA ILE A 119 -0.40 6.82 11.17
C ILE A 119 -1.13 6.51 12.48
N THR A 120 -0.96 5.29 13.01
CA THR A 120 -1.56 4.90 14.30
C THR A 120 -0.69 5.27 15.51
N LYS A 121 0.61 5.52 15.33
CA LYS A 121 1.54 5.85 16.41
C LYS A 121 1.98 7.31 16.42
N CYS A 122 1.88 8.01 15.30
CA CYS A 122 2.29 9.40 15.16
C CYS A 122 1.06 10.33 15.22
N GLN A 123 1.19 11.47 15.89
CA GLN A 123 0.11 12.47 16.01
C GLN A 123 0.11 13.48 14.85
N SER A 124 1.27 13.74 14.25
CA SER A 124 1.43 14.56 13.05
C SER A 124 2.67 14.15 12.27
N VAL A 125 2.82 14.66 11.04
CA VAL A 125 4.02 14.46 10.21
C VAL A 125 5.24 15.20 10.78
N ASN A 126 5.04 16.22 11.63
CA ASN A 126 6.09 17.02 12.26
C ASN A 126 6.24 16.67 13.74
N ASN A 127 6.94 15.57 14.05
CA ASN A 127 7.53 15.40 15.38
C ASN A 127 9.01 15.80 15.32
N GLY A 128 9.25 17.09 15.05
CA GLY A 128 10.52 17.76 15.31
C GLY A 128 10.32 18.71 16.47
N GLY A 129 10.79 18.32 17.64
CA GLY A 129 10.87 19.21 18.79
C GLY A 129 11.73 20.43 18.46
N GLN A 130 11.31 21.56 19.00
CA GLN A 130 12.22 22.65 19.37
C GLN A 130 13.28 22.12 20.35
#